data_AF-A0A2X4T0K6-F1
#
_entry.id   AF-A0A2X4T0K6-F1
#
_cell.length_a   1.000
_cell.length_b   1.000
_cell.length_c   1.000
_cell.angle_alpha   90.00
_cell.angle_beta   90.00
_cell.angle_gamma   90.00
#
_symmetry.space_group_name_H-M   'P 1'
#
loop_
_entity.id
_entity.type
_entity.pdbx_description
1 polymer ?
#
loop_
_entity_poly.entity_id
_entity_poly.type
_entity_poly.pdbx_seq_one_letter_code
_entity_poly.pdbx_strand_id
1 'polypeptide(L)'
;MENSLKEQEKLGIKLDKDQLIAGVQDAFADKSKLSDQEIEQTLQTFEARVKSAAQAKMEKDAADNEAKGKAFRDAFAKEKGVKTSKTGLLYKVEKEGTGEAPKDSDTVVVNYKGTLIDGKEFDNSYTRGERSPSVWTALSLAGLKA
;
A
#
# COMPACT_ATOMS: atom_id res chain seq x y z
N MET A 1 1.53 -22.44 6.75
CA MET A 1 2.97 -22.55 6.44
C MET A 1 3.31 -22.05 5.04
N GLU A 2 2.55 -22.42 4.00
CA GLU A 2 2.83 -21.92 2.64
C GLU A 2 2.69 -20.39 2.51
N ASN A 3 1.67 -19.79 3.15
CA ASN A 3 1.47 -18.35 3.13
C ASN A 3 2.61 -17.57 3.81
N SER A 4 3.13 -18.07 4.94
CA SER A 4 4.23 -17.41 5.65
C SER A 4 5.55 -17.46 4.87
N LEU A 5 5.83 -18.55 4.16
CA LEU A 5 6.98 -18.68 3.27
C LEU A 5 6.91 -17.70 2.09
N LYS A 6 5.72 -17.54 1.49
CA LYS A 6 5.51 -16.57 0.41
C LYS A 6 5.72 -15.13 0.88
N GLU A 7 5.28 -14.76 2.08
CA GLU A 7 5.54 -13.42 2.63
C GLU A 7 7.03 -13.18 2.90
N GLN A 8 7.75 -14.18 3.41
CA GLN A 8 9.19 -14.09 3.61
C GLN A 8 9.97 -14.00 2.28
N GLU A 9 9.53 -14.72 1.24
CA GLU A 9 10.09 -14.62 -0.11
C GLU A 9 9.91 -13.21 -0.70
N LYS A 10 8.77 -12.55 -0.46
CA LYS A 10 8.56 -11.15 -0.86
C LYS A 10 9.53 -10.19 -0.17
N LEU A 11 10.05 -10.55 1.00
CA LEU A 11 11.11 -9.83 1.71
C LEU A 11 12.53 -10.24 1.26
N GLY A 12 12.65 -11.13 0.27
CA GLY A 12 13.94 -11.66 -0.20
C GLY A 12 14.52 -12.77 0.68
N ILE A 13 13.74 -13.30 1.63
CA ILE A 13 14.15 -14.41 2.50
C ILE A 13 13.61 -15.71 1.90
N LYS A 14 14.51 -16.48 1.28
CA LYS A 14 14.21 -17.82 0.78
C LYS A 14 14.59 -18.86 1.82
N LEU A 15 13.59 -19.54 2.37
CA LEU A 15 13.81 -20.68 3.24
C LEU A 15 13.89 -21.97 2.43
N ASP A 16 14.76 -22.86 2.86
CA ASP A 16 14.85 -24.22 2.31
C ASP A 16 13.68 -25.04 2.83
N LYS A 17 12.79 -25.44 1.92
CA LYS A 17 11.57 -26.20 2.24
C LYS A 17 11.89 -27.63 2.67
N ASP A 18 12.95 -28.22 2.13
CA ASP A 18 13.34 -29.59 2.45
C ASP A 18 13.90 -29.65 3.88
N GLN A 19 14.73 -28.66 4.27
CA GLN A 19 15.19 -28.52 5.65
C GLN A 19 14.05 -28.25 6.63
N LEU A 20 13.06 -27.45 6.23
CA LEU A 20 11.92 -27.15 7.09
C LEU A 20 11.04 -28.39 7.31
N ILE A 21 10.76 -29.17 6.27
CA ILE A 21 10.02 -30.44 6.38
C ILE A 21 10.81 -31.44 7.23
N ALA A 22 12.11 -31.59 6.98
CA ALA A 22 12.97 -32.46 7.77
C ALA A 22 12.98 -32.07 9.26
N GLY A 23 13.09 -30.78 9.57
CA GLY A 23 13.04 -30.27 10.95
C GLY A 23 11.71 -30.56 11.65
N VAL A 24 10.58 -30.44 10.94
CA VAL A 24 9.26 -30.80 11.49
C VAL A 24 9.17 -32.30 11.76
N GLN A 25 9.64 -33.14 10.84
CA GLN A 25 9.65 -34.59 11.01
C GLN A 25 10.53 -35.04 12.17
N ASP A 26 11.75 -34.49 12.27
CA ASP A 26 12.70 -34.79 13.34
C ASP A 26 12.14 -34.37 14.71
N ALA A 27 11.50 -33.20 14.81
CA ALA A 27 10.86 -32.75 16.05
C ALA A 27 9.69 -33.65 16.48
N PHE A 28 8.82 -34.06 15.55
CA PHE A 28 7.70 -34.97 15.85
C PHE A 28 8.15 -36.38 16.27
N ALA A 29 9.34 -36.80 15.86
CA ALA A 29 9.92 -38.09 16.21
C ALA A 29 10.82 -38.05 17.46
N ASP A 30 10.86 -36.92 18.19
CA ASP A 30 11.77 -36.65 19.30
C ASP A 30 13.26 -36.83 18.92
N LYS A 31 13.60 -36.59 17.65
CA LYS A 31 14.94 -36.71 17.05
C LYS A 31 15.44 -35.38 16.49
N SER A 32 14.92 -34.26 17.00
CA SER A 32 15.37 -32.93 16.59
C SER A 32 16.90 -32.83 16.66
N LYS A 33 17.50 -32.32 15.58
CA LYS A 33 18.94 -32.06 15.51
C LYS A 33 19.38 -30.83 16.28
N LEU A 34 18.41 -30.03 16.72
CA LEU A 34 18.60 -28.84 17.54
C LEU A 34 17.90 -29.04 18.88
N SER A 35 18.55 -28.63 19.96
CA SER A 35 17.92 -28.49 21.27
C SER A 35 16.86 -27.37 21.27
N ASP A 36 15.96 -27.39 22.26
CA ASP A 36 14.93 -26.35 22.41
C ASP A 36 15.55 -24.95 22.49
N GLN A 37 16.69 -24.82 23.16
CA GLN A 37 17.42 -23.55 23.27
C GLN A 37 17.99 -23.10 21.92
N GLU A 38 18.55 -24.01 21.13
CA GLU A 38 19.05 -23.69 19.79
C GLU A 38 17.92 -23.33 18.83
N ILE A 39 16.76 -23.98 18.96
CA ILE A 39 15.55 -23.64 18.21
C ILE A 39 15.10 -22.23 18.57
N GLU A 40 14.96 -21.90 19.85
CA GLU A 40 14.55 -20.58 20.30
C GLU A 40 15.50 -19.48 19.81
N GLN A 41 16.81 -19.69 19.97
CA GLN A 41 17.82 -18.73 19.52
C GLN A 41 17.82 -18.56 17.98
N THR A 42 17.61 -19.65 17.24
CA THR A 42 17.50 -19.61 15.78
C THR A 42 16.26 -18.82 15.35
N LEU A 43 15.12 -19.03 16.01
CA LEU A 43 13.88 -18.32 15.72
C LEU A 43 13.97 -16.83 16.08
N GLN A 44 14.56 -16.46 17.21
CA GLN A 44 14.79 -15.05 17.57
C GLN A 44 15.67 -14.33 16.53
N THR A 45 16.74 -14.98 16.09
CA THR A 45 17.63 -14.44 15.04
C THR A 45 16.89 -14.31 13.71
N PHE A 46 16.06 -15.30 13.39
CA PHE A 46 15.25 -15.29 12.17
C PHE A 46 14.20 -14.17 12.19
N GLU A 47 13.49 -13.96 13.30
CA GLU A 47 12.54 -12.87 13.47
C GLU A 47 13.20 -11.50 13.31
N ALA A 48 14.38 -11.30 13.91
CA ALA A 48 15.16 -10.09 13.73
C ALA A 48 15.54 -9.86 12.26
N ARG A 49 15.94 -10.92 11.55
CA ARG A 49 16.23 -10.87 10.11
C ARG A 49 14.98 -10.51 9.29
N VAL A 50 13.84 -11.11 9.59
CA VAL A 50 12.55 -10.81 8.92
C VAL A 50 12.16 -9.35 9.13
N LYS A 51 12.25 -8.84 10.36
CA LYS A 51 11.96 -7.43 10.67
C LYS A 51 12.88 -6.48 9.93
N SER A 52 14.18 -6.76 9.91
CA SER A 52 15.16 -5.95 9.19
C SER A 52 14.90 -5.95 7.68
N ALA A 53 14.60 -7.11 7.09
CA ALA A 53 14.27 -7.21 5.67
C ALA A 53 12.95 -6.50 5.32
N ALA A 54 11.94 -6.58 6.19
CA ALA A 54 10.69 -5.83 6.05
C ALA A 54 10.93 -4.31 6.05
N GLN A 55 11.74 -3.81 6.99
CA GLN A 55 12.08 -2.39 7.04
C GLN A 55 12.85 -1.96 5.77
N ALA A 56 13.88 -2.70 5.37
CA ALA A 56 14.64 -2.39 4.17
C ALA A 56 13.77 -2.40 2.91
N LYS A 57 12.81 -3.34 2.82
CA LYS A 57 11.84 -3.37 1.73
C LYS A 57 10.93 -2.15 1.75
N MET A 58 10.41 -1.76 2.92
CA MET A 58 9.56 -0.57 3.05
C MET A 58 10.30 0.70 2.63
N GLU A 59 11.55 0.87 3.05
CA GLU A 59 12.38 2.02 2.67
C GLU A 59 12.63 2.05 1.16
N LYS A 60 12.95 0.90 0.56
CA LYS A 60 13.11 0.77 -0.89
C LYS A 60 11.82 1.09 -1.64
N ASP A 61 10.71 0.48 -1.23
CA ASP A 61 9.41 0.68 -1.87
C ASP A 61 8.97 2.15 -1.74
N ALA A 62 9.25 2.82 -0.62
CA ALA A 62 8.97 4.25 -0.44
C ALA A 62 9.77 5.11 -1.44
N ALA A 63 11.08 4.85 -1.59
CA ALA A 63 11.91 5.56 -2.54
C ALA A 63 11.47 5.33 -3.99
N ASP A 64 11.17 4.08 -4.36
CA ASP A 64 10.68 3.72 -5.69
C ASP A 64 9.33 4.36 -5.98
N ASN A 65 8.41 4.39 -5.01
CA ASN A 65 7.10 5.00 -5.15
C ASN A 65 7.16 6.52 -5.24
N GLU A 66 8.06 7.18 -4.51
CA GLU A 66 8.24 8.63 -4.66
C GLU A 66 8.78 8.97 -6.05
N ALA A 67 9.77 8.23 -6.55
CA ALA A 67 10.31 8.43 -7.89
C ALA A 67 9.25 8.22 -8.99
N LYS A 68 8.51 7.10 -8.93
CA LYS A 68 7.43 6.79 -9.89
C LYS A 68 6.28 7.78 -9.76
N GLY A 69 5.91 8.15 -8.54
CA GLY A 69 4.86 9.13 -8.25
C GLY A 69 5.21 10.50 -8.80
N LYS A 70 6.46 10.95 -8.61
CA LYS A 70 6.94 12.21 -9.20
C LYS A 70 6.89 12.18 -10.72
N ALA A 71 7.39 11.11 -11.35
CA ALA A 71 7.35 10.98 -12.80
C ALA A 71 5.91 11.00 -13.35
N PHE A 72 4.98 10.32 -12.68
CA PHE A 72 3.56 10.34 -13.02
C PHE A 72 2.97 11.75 -12.90
N ARG A 73 3.22 12.44 -11.78
CA ARG A 73 2.75 13.83 -11.57
C ARG A 73 3.32 14.79 -12.63
N ASP A 74 4.61 14.69 -12.93
CA ASP A 74 5.27 15.54 -13.94
C ASP A 74 4.72 15.31 -15.35
N ALA A 75 4.33 14.07 -15.68
CA ALA A 75 3.69 13.74 -16.95
C ALA A 75 2.24 14.26 -16.99
N PHE A 76 1.45 13.97 -15.95
CA PHE A 76 0.06 14.39 -15.85
C PHE A 76 -0.10 15.91 -15.88
N ALA A 77 0.80 16.65 -15.22
CA ALA A 77 0.81 18.12 -15.22
C ALA A 77 0.91 18.75 -16.63
N LYS A 78 1.44 18.00 -17.62
CA LYS A 78 1.58 18.48 -19.02
C LYS A 78 0.35 18.17 -19.87
N GLU A 79 -0.59 17.38 -19.38
CA GLU A 79 -1.79 17.04 -20.12
C GLU A 79 -2.74 18.24 -20.24
N LYS A 80 -3.47 18.31 -21.35
CA LYS A 80 -4.40 19.41 -21.62
C LYS A 80 -5.53 19.43 -20.58
N GLY A 81 -5.71 20.59 -19.95
CA GLY A 81 -6.76 20.83 -18.96
C GLY A 81 -6.37 20.45 -17.52
N VAL A 82 -5.15 19.93 -17.31
CA VAL A 82 -4.63 19.73 -15.96
C VAL A 82 -4.16 21.06 -15.38
N LYS A 83 -4.48 21.28 -14.11
CA LYS A 83 -4.11 22.45 -13.30
C LYS A 83 -3.36 21.98 -12.07
N THR A 84 -2.44 22.82 -11.59
CA THR A 84 -1.67 22.58 -10.36
C THR A 84 -2.09 23.58 -9.29
N SER A 85 -2.47 23.09 -8.11
CA SER A 85 -2.78 23.94 -6.96
C SER A 85 -1.50 24.50 -6.30
N LYS A 86 -1.67 25.47 -5.39
CA LYS A 86 -0.56 26.00 -4.57
C LYS A 86 0.12 24.96 -3.68
N THR A 87 -0.58 23.88 -3.34
CA THR A 87 -0.05 22.77 -2.52
C THR A 87 0.58 21.66 -3.35
N GLY A 88 0.57 21.77 -4.69
CA GLY A 88 1.09 20.74 -5.59
C GLY A 88 0.07 19.67 -5.99
N LEU A 89 -1.22 19.83 -5.63
CA LEU A 89 -2.28 18.94 -6.10
C LEU A 89 -2.52 19.17 -7.60
N LEU A 90 -2.47 18.09 -8.38
CA LEU A 90 -2.83 18.09 -9.79
C LEU A 90 -4.27 17.64 -9.96
N TYR A 91 -5.03 18.36 -10.77
CA TYR A 91 -6.43 18.03 -11.05
C TYR A 91 -6.83 18.42 -12.46
N LYS A 92 -7.83 17.74 -13.00
CA LYS A 92 -8.46 18.05 -14.27
C LYS A 92 -9.96 18.15 -14.04
N VAL A 93 -10.56 19.25 -14.46
CA VAL A 93 -12.01 19.43 -14.39
C VAL A 93 -12.61 18.85 -15.65
N GLU A 94 -13.28 17.70 -15.53
CA GLU A 94 -13.96 17.04 -16.66
C GLU A 94 -15.30 17.70 -16.96
N LYS A 95 -16.04 18.11 -15.92
CA LYS A 95 -17.31 18.82 -16.04
C LYS A 95 -17.47 19.79 -14.87
N GLU A 96 -17.66 21.07 -15.19
CA GLU A 96 -17.96 22.08 -14.18
C GLU A 96 -19.38 21.90 -13.63
N GLY A 97 -19.50 21.99 -12.30
CA GLY A 97 -20.78 22.05 -11.62
C GLY A 97 -21.32 23.47 -11.58
N THR A 98 -22.63 23.61 -11.39
CA THR A 98 -23.33 24.92 -11.33
C THR A 98 -23.76 25.30 -9.91
N GLY A 99 -23.44 24.48 -8.91
CA GLY A 99 -23.79 24.70 -7.51
C GLY A 99 -22.74 25.51 -6.75
N GLU A 100 -23.01 25.77 -5.48
CA GLU A 100 -22.03 26.39 -4.59
C GLU A 100 -20.81 25.48 -4.39
N ALA A 101 -19.63 26.09 -4.35
CA ALA A 101 -18.40 25.37 -4.02
C ALA A 101 -18.43 24.95 -2.54
N PRO A 102 -18.07 23.70 -2.21
CA PRO A 102 -18.09 23.21 -0.84
C PRO A 102 -17.08 23.96 0.04
N LYS A 103 -17.46 24.20 1.31
CA LYS A 103 -16.63 24.78 2.36
C LYS A 103 -16.11 23.68 3.29
N ASP A 104 -15.12 24.00 4.12
CA ASP A 104 -14.49 23.04 5.04
C ASP A 104 -15.48 22.44 6.07
N SER A 105 -16.55 23.16 6.42
CA SER A 105 -17.61 22.71 7.32
C SER A 105 -18.66 21.82 6.66
N ASP A 106 -18.64 21.69 5.33
CA ASP A 106 -19.72 21.06 4.59
C ASP A 106 -19.53 19.55 4.49
N THR A 107 -20.65 18.84 4.41
CA THR A 107 -20.68 17.43 4.07
C THR A 107 -20.98 17.28 2.58
N VAL A 108 -20.15 16.51 1.88
CA VAL A 108 -20.31 16.23 0.45
C VAL A 108 -20.69 14.78 0.19
N VAL A 109 -21.44 14.55 -0.88
CA VAL A 109 -21.77 13.21 -1.37
C VAL A 109 -21.10 13.02 -2.72
N VAL A 110 -20.24 12.02 -2.84
CA VAL A 110 -19.41 11.77 -4.01
C VAL A 110 -19.50 10.33 -4.47
N ASN A 111 -19.44 10.13 -5.79
CA ASN A 111 -19.03 8.85 -6.35
C ASN A 111 -17.57 8.96 -6.80
N TYR A 112 -16.75 7.96 -6.51
CA TYR A 112 -15.33 8.00 -6.79
C TYR A 112 -14.79 6.61 -7.14
N LYS A 113 -13.65 6.63 -7.83
CA LYS A 113 -12.80 5.47 -8.08
C LYS A 113 -11.37 5.85 -7.78
N GLY A 114 -10.76 5.14 -6.83
CA GLY A 114 -9.37 5.30 -6.41
C GLY A 114 -8.49 4.22 -7.02
N THR A 115 -7.47 4.66 -7.76
CA THR A 115 -6.44 3.78 -8.33
C THR A 115 -5.06 4.25 -7.93
N LEU A 116 -4.12 3.31 -7.81
CA LEU A 116 -2.69 3.62 -7.78
C LEU A 116 -2.22 4.06 -9.17
N ILE A 117 -1.00 4.59 -9.27
CA ILE A 117 -0.42 5.05 -10.55
C ILE A 117 -0.17 3.93 -11.57
N ASP A 118 -0.17 2.67 -11.11
CA ASP A 118 -0.09 1.47 -11.96
C ASP A 118 -1.47 1.00 -12.46
N GLY A 119 -2.54 1.72 -12.11
CA GLY A 119 -3.92 1.39 -12.48
C GLY A 119 -4.60 0.39 -11.54
N LYS A 120 -3.90 -0.14 -10.52
CA LYS A 120 -4.53 -1.02 -9.54
C LYS A 120 -5.57 -0.26 -8.74
N GLU A 121 -6.82 -0.70 -8.85
CA GLU A 121 -7.93 -0.18 -8.04
C GLU A 121 -7.74 -0.58 -6.58
N PHE A 122 -7.86 0.38 -5.67
CA PHE A 122 -7.87 0.14 -4.23
C PHE A 122 -9.24 0.42 -3.61
N ASP A 123 -10.05 1.27 -4.25
CA ASP A 123 -11.36 1.64 -3.75
C ASP A 123 -12.28 2.10 -4.89
N ASN A 124 -13.55 1.73 -4.87
CA ASN A 124 -14.52 2.07 -5.90
C ASN A 124 -15.94 2.13 -5.32
N SER A 125 -16.55 3.31 -5.33
CA SER A 125 -17.91 3.49 -4.79
C SER A 125 -19.00 2.92 -5.70
N TYR A 126 -18.73 2.76 -7.00
CA TYR A 126 -19.70 2.28 -7.98
C TYR A 126 -19.97 0.77 -7.85
N THR A 127 -18.96 -0.02 -7.46
CA THR A 127 -19.08 -1.48 -7.32
C THR A 127 -19.79 -1.90 -6.04
N ARG A 128 -19.90 -1.00 -5.05
CA ARG A 128 -20.57 -1.27 -3.77
C ARG A 128 -22.10 -1.24 -3.82
N GLY A 129 -22.71 -0.96 -4.97
CA GLY A 129 -24.15 -1.15 -5.24
C GLY A 129 -25.10 -0.16 -4.56
N GLU A 130 -24.72 0.42 -3.42
CA GLU A 130 -25.41 1.54 -2.80
C GLU A 130 -24.60 2.82 -3.02
N ARG A 131 -25.30 3.95 -3.22
CA ARG A 131 -24.74 5.29 -3.01
C ARG A 131 -24.22 5.34 -1.58
N SER A 132 -23.04 4.78 -1.33
CA SER A 132 -22.41 4.80 -0.02
C SER A 132 -22.06 6.27 0.18
N PRO A 133 -22.74 6.99 1.09
CA PRO A 133 -22.32 8.32 1.44
C PRO A 133 -21.05 8.10 2.24
N SER A 134 -19.91 8.02 1.55
CA SER A 134 -18.63 8.26 2.19
C SER A 134 -18.68 9.73 2.58
N VAL A 135 -19.16 10.00 3.80
CA VAL A 135 -19.13 11.32 4.42
C VAL A 135 -17.67 11.64 4.64
N TRP A 136 -17.07 12.29 3.64
CA TRP A 136 -15.79 12.95 3.82
C TRP A 136 -16.12 14.31 4.45
N THR A 137 -15.71 14.52 5.70
CA THR A 137 -15.49 15.89 6.19
C THR A 137 -14.49 16.50 5.22
N ALA A 138 -14.88 17.56 4.52
CA ALA A 138 -14.15 18.07 3.38
C ALA A 138 -12.64 18.22 3.70
N LEU A 139 -11.81 17.35 3.14
CA LEU A 139 -10.38 17.58 3.10
C LEU A 139 -10.19 18.70 2.08
N SER A 140 -10.12 19.93 2.58
CA SER A 140 -9.98 21.20 1.86
C SER A 140 -9.63 21.07 0.37
N LEU A 141 -10.68 21.04 -0.46
CA LEU A 141 -10.60 21.43 -1.88
C LEU A 141 -10.61 22.96 -2.02
N ALA A 142 -10.51 23.72 -0.91
CA ALA A 142 -10.54 25.18 -0.90
C ALA A 142 -9.36 25.84 -1.65
N GLY A 143 -8.36 25.05 -2.06
CA GLY A 143 -7.28 25.49 -2.95
C GLY A 143 -7.62 25.47 -4.45
N LEU A 144 -8.80 24.96 -4.84
CA LEU A 144 -9.24 24.83 -6.24
C LEU A 144 -9.97 26.08 -6.75
N LYS A 145 -9.55 27.28 -6.34
CA LYS A 145 -9.93 28.50 -7.07
C LYS A 145 -8.98 28.66 -8.24
N ALA A 146 -9.57 28.71 -9.45
CA ALA A 146 -8.89 29.12 -10.67
C ALA A 146 -8.21 30.48 -10.51
#